data_AF-A0A4S2U3D2-F1
#
_entry.id   AF-A0A4S2U3D2-F1
#
_cell.length_a   1.000
_cell.length_b   1.000
_cell.length_c   1.000
_cell.angle_alpha   90.00
_cell.angle_beta   90.00
_cell.angle_gamma   90.00
#
_symmetry.space_group_name_H-M   'P 1'
#
loop_
_entity.id
_entity.type
_entity.pdbx_description
1 polymer ?
#
loop_
_entity_poly.entity_id
_entity_poly.type
_entity_poly.pdbx_seq_one_letter_code
_entity_poly.pdbx_strand_id
1 'polypeptide(L)'
;MTWEEWIATQIGPRVVGGRYNHGHAGSTYEVLAIERGPRPLGTWPVWDISVRYDEDGRERTHCTGWDARRDTVVTQPPADGEDAWHYTADVVAVDPKGRVLLIERRWDPFAGRRALPGGYLEPGEDSRVGAARELAEETRVRVSAADLTPIGTFDAPGRDPRGRFSTDAYLARVPADTVAVADDDAANVYWMDLNAALEVELAFDHADILRAASRLLTGKEGSC
;
A
#
# COMPACT_ATOMS: atom_id res chain seq x y z
N MET A 1 22.22 6.23 -2.23
CA MET A 1 22.07 7.12 -1.07
C MET A 1 21.69 8.50 -1.58
N THR A 2 20.40 8.79 -1.61
CA THR A 2 19.86 10.10 -1.92
C THR A 2 20.14 11.07 -0.76
N TRP A 3 19.99 12.36 -1.03
CA TRP A 3 20.07 13.40 0.00
C TRP A 3 19.05 13.17 1.12
N GLU A 4 17.84 12.68 0.77
CA GLU A 4 16.76 12.40 1.72
C GLU A 4 17.07 11.18 2.58
N GLU A 5 17.65 10.12 1.99
CA GLU A 5 18.12 8.95 2.72
C GLU A 5 19.21 9.31 3.74
N TRP A 6 20.18 10.16 3.35
CA TRP A 6 21.22 10.63 4.27
C TRP A 6 20.62 11.49 5.41
N ILE A 7 19.70 12.39 5.09
CA ILE A 7 19.01 13.23 6.08
C ILE A 7 18.16 12.40 7.05
N ALA A 8 17.51 11.33 6.60
CA ALA A 8 16.75 10.42 7.46
C ALA A 8 17.65 9.74 8.51
N THR A 9 18.91 9.46 8.17
CA THR A 9 19.87 8.93 9.16
C THR A 9 20.12 9.90 10.32
N GLN A 10 19.95 11.21 10.11
CA GLN A 10 20.19 12.22 11.14
C GLN A 10 19.07 12.26 12.20
N ILE A 11 17.82 11.99 11.82
CA ILE A 11 16.73 11.89 12.81
C ILE A 11 16.76 10.55 13.55
N GLY A 12 17.38 9.52 12.98
CA GLY A 12 17.39 8.19 13.58
C GLY A 12 15.96 7.61 13.70
N PRO A 13 15.65 6.83 14.76
CA PRO A 13 14.37 6.14 14.93
C PRO A 13 13.24 7.07 15.43
N ARG A 14 13.42 8.39 15.34
CA ARG A 14 12.46 9.39 15.84
C ARG A 14 11.27 9.52 14.90
N VAL A 15 10.08 9.35 15.47
CA VAL A 15 8.78 9.56 14.81
C VAL A 15 7.88 10.39 15.72
N VAL A 16 6.96 11.15 15.14
CA VAL A 16 5.98 11.95 15.88
C VAL A 16 5.11 11.04 16.75
N GLY A 17 4.90 11.41 18.01
CA GLY A 17 4.22 10.61 19.03
C GLY A 17 5.13 9.63 19.78
N GLY A 18 6.39 9.46 19.33
CA GLY A 18 7.37 8.62 20.02
C GLY A 18 8.00 9.30 21.22
N ARG A 19 8.51 8.49 22.14
CA ARG A 19 9.24 8.90 23.34
C ARG A 19 10.66 8.36 23.32
N TYR A 20 11.61 9.21 23.65
CA TYR A 20 13.05 8.94 23.54
C TYR A 20 13.79 9.52 24.74
N ASN A 21 14.96 8.97 25.05
CA ASN A 21 15.84 9.50 26.08
C ASN A 21 17.10 10.09 25.44
N HIS A 22 17.46 11.32 25.84
CA HIS A 22 18.73 11.92 25.44
C HIS A 22 19.80 11.60 26.48
N GLY A 23 20.77 10.77 26.11
CA GLY A 23 21.75 10.19 27.04
C GLY A 23 22.66 11.18 27.78
N HIS A 24 22.70 12.46 27.38
CA HIS A 24 23.51 13.49 28.07
C HIS A 24 22.87 14.01 29.36
N ALA A 25 21.54 14.04 29.43
CA ALA A 25 20.79 14.61 30.56
C ALA A 25 19.98 13.55 31.31
N GLY A 26 19.78 12.37 30.71
CA GLY A 26 18.87 11.35 31.24
C GLY A 26 17.39 11.72 31.06
N SER A 27 17.10 12.87 30.43
CA SER A 27 15.76 13.37 30.23
C SER A 27 15.05 12.62 29.11
N THR A 28 13.84 12.16 29.40
CA THR A 28 12.91 11.60 28.42
C THR A 28 12.07 12.70 27.81
N TYR A 29 11.75 12.59 26.52
CA TYR A 29 10.92 13.53 25.79
C TYR A 29 10.01 12.83 24.78
N GLU A 30 8.85 13.44 24.53
CA GLU A 30 7.91 13.09 23.45
C GLU A 30 8.21 13.93 22.21
N VAL A 31 8.22 13.34 21.01
CA VAL A 31 8.34 14.06 19.74
C VAL A 31 6.96 14.53 19.28
N LEU A 32 6.81 15.84 19.10
CA LEU A 32 5.56 16.48 18.69
C LEU A 32 5.51 16.76 17.19
N ALA A 33 6.64 17.10 16.58
CA ALA A 33 6.74 17.39 15.15
C ALA A 33 8.17 17.17 14.65
N ILE A 34 8.30 16.80 13.37
CA ILE A 34 9.57 16.69 12.64
C ILE A 34 9.39 17.45 11.32
N GLU A 35 9.98 18.63 11.23
CA GLU A 35 9.80 19.56 10.11
C GLU A 35 11.14 19.83 9.41
N ARG A 36 11.10 20.12 8.12
CA ARG A 36 12.31 20.58 7.41
C ARG A 36 12.70 21.94 8.00
N GLY A 37 13.84 22.01 8.67
CA GLY A 37 14.32 23.24 9.27
C GLY A 37 14.59 24.33 8.22
N PRO A 38 14.68 25.60 8.65
CA PRO A 38 14.86 26.72 7.73
C PRO A 38 16.16 26.57 6.93
N ARG A 39 16.20 27.17 5.73
CA ARG A 39 17.41 27.29 4.91
C ARG A 39 18.02 28.70 5.00
N PRO A 40 18.62 29.13 6.13
CA PRO A 40 19.50 30.29 6.11
C PRO A 40 20.66 30.06 5.12
N LEU A 41 21.05 31.12 4.40
CA LEU A 41 22.25 31.11 3.58
C LEU A 41 23.46 30.78 4.45
N GLY A 42 24.13 29.67 4.14
CA GLY A 42 25.37 29.25 4.82
C GLY A 42 25.21 28.22 5.95
N THR A 43 23.99 27.75 6.24
CA THR A 43 23.77 26.64 7.19
C THR A 43 23.23 25.40 6.48
N TRP A 44 23.67 24.22 6.92
CA TRP A 44 23.16 22.95 6.41
C TRP A 44 21.71 22.75 6.82
N PRO A 45 20.81 22.26 5.93
CA PRO A 45 19.47 21.87 6.33
C PRO A 45 19.55 20.77 7.38
N VAL A 46 18.84 20.96 8.48
CA VAL A 46 18.65 19.97 9.54
C VAL A 46 17.15 19.92 9.85
N TRP A 47 16.65 18.80 10.34
CA TRP A 47 15.27 18.72 10.80
C TRP A 47 15.09 19.59 12.04
N ASP A 48 13.99 20.31 12.12
CA ASP A 48 13.49 20.89 13.36
C ASP A 48 12.60 19.84 14.04
N ILE A 49 13.04 19.40 15.21
CA ILE A 49 12.37 18.38 16.00
C ILE A 49 11.80 19.09 17.22
N SER A 50 10.48 19.25 17.23
CA SER A 50 9.75 19.79 18.36
C SER A 50 9.46 18.67 19.34
N VAL A 51 9.88 18.85 20.60
CA VAL A 51 9.77 17.85 21.65
C VAL A 51 9.17 18.44 22.91
N ARG A 52 8.54 17.61 23.74
CA ARG A 52 8.10 17.94 25.10
C ARG A 52 8.87 17.10 26.10
N TYR A 53 9.57 17.75 27.03
CA TYR A 53 10.33 17.05 28.07
C TYR A 53 9.44 16.59 29.23
N ASP A 54 9.69 15.39 29.73
CA ASP A 54 8.90 14.80 30.82
C ASP A 54 9.13 15.48 32.16
N GLU A 55 10.33 16.00 32.37
CA GLU A 55 10.76 16.58 33.65
C GLU A 55 10.06 17.91 33.97
N ASP A 56 9.92 18.80 32.99
CA ASP A 56 9.38 20.14 33.18
C ASP A 56 8.17 20.46 32.29
N GLY A 57 7.75 19.50 31.45
CA GLY A 57 6.64 19.65 30.50
C GLY A 57 6.90 20.68 29.40
N ARG A 58 8.10 21.25 29.31
CA ARG A 58 8.38 22.33 28.36
C ARG A 58 8.59 21.79 26.96
N GLU A 59 8.03 22.53 26.02
CA GLU A 59 8.24 22.30 24.61
C GLU A 59 9.48 23.04 24.13
N ARG A 60 10.30 22.35 23.33
CA ARG A 60 11.51 22.90 22.73
C ARG A 60 11.65 22.37 21.32
N THR A 61 12.18 23.20 20.43
CA THR A 61 12.55 22.79 19.08
C THR A 61 14.07 22.77 18.97
N HIS A 62 14.62 21.68 18.47
CA HIS A 62 16.06 21.55 18.25
C HIS A 62 16.35 20.71 17.01
N CYS A 63 17.58 20.83 16.51
CA CYS A 63 18.03 20.15 15.30
C CYS A 63 19.10 19.07 15.53
N THR A 64 19.20 18.56 16.76
CA THR A 64 20.23 17.58 17.14
C THR A 64 20.02 16.23 16.47
N GLY A 65 21.07 15.74 15.81
CA GLY A 65 21.12 14.40 15.23
C GLY A 65 21.07 13.28 16.27
N TRP A 66 20.57 12.12 15.87
CA TRP A 66 20.48 10.93 16.69
C TRP A 66 21.86 10.27 16.82
N ASP A 67 22.25 9.93 18.04
CA ASP A 67 23.47 9.17 18.33
C ASP A 67 23.12 7.86 19.02
N ALA A 68 23.15 6.76 18.25
CA ALA A 68 22.79 5.42 18.73
C ALA A 68 23.70 4.88 19.85
N ARG A 69 24.82 5.55 20.18
CA ARG A 69 25.66 5.18 21.34
C ARG A 69 25.12 5.70 22.66
N ARG A 70 24.21 6.69 22.63
CA ARG A 70 23.73 7.39 23.83
C ARG A 70 22.22 7.57 23.88
N ASP A 71 21.56 7.73 22.73
CA ASP A 71 20.13 7.98 22.65
C ASP A 71 19.40 6.64 22.62
N THR A 72 18.29 6.54 23.36
CA THR A 72 17.52 5.29 23.44
C THR A 72 16.06 5.54 23.12
N VAL A 73 15.46 4.60 22.40
CA VAL A 73 14.01 4.55 22.19
C VAL A 73 13.36 4.10 23.49
N VAL A 74 12.45 4.91 24.04
CA VAL A 74 11.69 4.55 25.25
C VAL A 74 10.40 3.85 24.82
N THR A 75 9.61 4.52 23.98
CA THR A 75 8.44 3.94 23.32
C THR A 75 8.32 4.57 21.95
N GLN A 76 8.14 3.78 20.90
CA GLN A 76 7.62 4.32 19.65
C GLN A 76 6.09 4.38 19.76
N PRO A 77 5.42 5.32 19.08
CA PRO A 77 4.01 5.09 18.79
C PRO A 77 3.95 3.76 18.01
N PRO A 78 2.81 3.06 18.00
CA PRO A 78 2.61 2.06 16.97
C PRO A 78 3.01 2.73 15.66
N ALA A 79 3.85 2.07 14.86
CA ALA A 79 3.94 2.49 13.47
C ALA A 79 2.49 2.61 13.02
N ASP A 80 2.11 3.77 12.50
CA ASP A 80 0.94 3.87 11.66
C ASP A 80 0.94 2.63 10.74
N GLY A 81 0.09 1.63 11.05
CA GLY A 81 0.09 0.37 10.30
C GLY A 81 0.24 -0.97 11.05
N GLU A 82 0.64 -1.08 12.32
CA GLU A 82 0.65 -2.45 12.93
C GLU A 82 -0.77 -3.00 13.14
N ASP A 83 -1.74 -2.11 13.33
CA ASP A 83 -3.15 -2.41 13.52
C ASP A 83 -4.09 -1.59 12.60
N ALA A 84 -3.54 -0.72 11.74
CA ALA A 84 -4.35 0.07 10.83
C ALA A 84 -4.82 -0.79 9.65
N TRP A 85 -6.06 -0.57 9.21
CA TRP A 85 -6.55 -1.19 8.00
C TRP A 85 -5.91 -0.54 6.78
N HIS A 86 -5.31 -1.36 5.94
CA HIS A 86 -4.94 -1.00 4.58
C HIS A 86 -6.09 -1.36 3.65
N TYR A 87 -6.56 -0.37 2.89
CA TYR A 87 -7.65 -0.54 1.94
C TYR A 87 -7.09 -0.61 0.53
N THR A 88 -7.53 -1.63 -0.19
CA THR A 88 -7.11 -1.93 -1.56
C THR A 88 -8.33 -2.18 -2.43
N ALA A 89 -8.15 -2.18 -3.75
CA ALA A 89 -9.18 -2.64 -4.67
C ALA A 89 -8.56 -3.47 -5.80
N ASP A 90 -9.22 -4.58 -6.14
CA ASP A 90 -8.76 -5.54 -7.14
C ASP A 90 -9.76 -5.66 -8.29
N VAL A 91 -9.28 -5.91 -9.51
CA VAL A 91 -10.12 -6.06 -10.69
C VAL A 91 -9.95 -7.43 -11.36
N VAL A 92 -11.05 -8.16 -11.46
CA VAL A 92 -11.19 -9.31 -12.36
C VAL A 92 -11.65 -8.80 -13.72
N ALA A 93 -10.73 -8.49 -14.63
CA ALA A 93 -11.08 -8.11 -15.99
C ALA A 93 -11.23 -9.37 -16.87
N VAL A 94 -12.42 -9.56 -17.45
CA VAL A 94 -12.73 -10.71 -18.30
C VAL A 94 -13.12 -10.30 -19.71
N ASP A 95 -12.64 -11.06 -20.69
CA ASP A 95 -13.02 -10.90 -22.08
C ASP A 95 -14.18 -11.86 -22.47
N PRO A 96 -14.79 -11.71 -23.66
CA PRO A 96 -15.87 -12.58 -24.12
C PRO A 96 -15.45 -14.03 -24.39
N LYS A 97 -14.15 -14.33 -24.38
CA LYS A 97 -13.61 -15.69 -24.53
C LYS A 97 -13.45 -16.39 -23.17
N GLY A 98 -13.89 -15.77 -22.07
CA GLY A 98 -13.76 -16.31 -20.72
C GLY A 98 -12.33 -16.23 -20.18
N ARG A 99 -11.47 -15.42 -20.79
CA ARG A 99 -10.11 -15.20 -20.29
C ARG A 99 -10.11 -14.08 -19.27
N VAL A 100 -9.30 -14.22 -18.22
CA VAL A 100 -9.04 -13.22 -17.19
C VAL A 100 -7.67 -12.59 -17.40
N LEU A 101 -7.58 -11.29 -17.16
CA LEU A 101 -6.33 -10.55 -17.12
C LEU A 101 -5.66 -10.73 -15.76
N LEU A 102 -4.39 -11.13 -15.78
CA LEU A 102 -3.52 -11.23 -14.62
C LEU A 102 -2.23 -10.45 -14.86
N ILE A 103 -1.65 -9.92 -13.79
CA ILE A 103 -0.31 -9.35 -13.79
C ILE A 103 0.70 -10.33 -13.16
N GLU A 104 1.98 -10.14 -13.41
CA GLU A 104 3.06 -10.72 -12.64
C GLU A 104 3.62 -9.70 -11.66
N ARG A 105 3.60 -10.00 -10.36
CA ARG A 105 4.09 -9.08 -9.34
C ARG A 105 5.61 -8.90 -9.45
N ARG A 106 6.08 -7.66 -9.52
CA ARG A 106 7.51 -7.33 -9.54
C ARG A 106 8.18 -7.46 -8.17
N TRP A 107 7.45 -7.18 -7.10
CA TRP A 107 8.01 -7.02 -5.75
C TRP A 107 7.39 -7.95 -4.71
N ASP A 108 8.14 -8.17 -3.62
CA ASP A 108 7.65 -8.91 -2.46
C ASP A 108 6.52 -8.16 -1.75
N PRO A 109 5.59 -8.88 -1.10
CA PRO A 109 5.48 -10.35 -1.06
C PRO A 109 5.02 -10.92 -2.40
N PHE A 110 5.28 -12.21 -2.62
CA PHE A 110 4.83 -12.97 -3.80
C PHE A 110 5.42 -12.48 -5.13
N ALA A 111 6.66 -11.96 -5.11
CA ALA A 111 7.35 -11.59 -6.35
C ALA A 111 7.37 -12.76 -7.35
N GLY A 112 7.12 -12.47 -8.63
CA GLY A 112 7.04 -13.46 -9.71
C GLY A 112 5.76 -14.29 -9.75
N ARG A 113 4.84 -14.14 -8.78
CA ARG A 113 3.52 -14.80 -8.84
C ARG A 113 2.52 -13.99 -9.66
N ARG A 114 1.52 -14.70 -10.20
CA ARG A 114 0.40 -14.07 -10.89
C ARG A 114 -0.58 -13.47 -9.88
N ALA A 115 -1.13 -12.31 -10.19
CA ALA A 115 -2.08 -11.60 -9.36
C ALA A 115 -3.16 -10.93 -10.23
N LEU A 116 -4.29 -10.57 -9.61
CA LEU A 116 -5.22 -9.63 -10.20
C LEU A 116 -4.54 -8.26 -10.22
N PRO A 117 -4.83 -7.41 -11.22
CA PRO A 117 -4.48 -6.01 -11.14
C PRO A 117 -5.25 -5.33 -10.01
N GLY A 118 -4.57 -4.51 -9.23
CA GLY A 118 -5.11 -3.91 -8.02
C GLY A 118 -4.04 -3.30 -7.12
N GLY A 119 -4.46 -2.38 -6.25
CA GLY A 119 -3.54 -1.61 -5.42
C GLY A 119 -4.23 -0.83 -4.32
N TYR A 120 -3.49 0.10 -3.71
CA TYR A 120 -3.96 0.88 -2.56
C TYR A 120 -4.98 1.93 -2.98
N LEU A 121 -5.96 2.18 -2.12
CA LEU A 121 -6.84 3.33 -2.27
C LEU A 121 -6.18 4.60 -1.75
N GLU A 122 -6.33 5.70 -2.48
CA GLU A 122 -5.93 7.01 -2.00
C GLU A 122 -6.88 7.51 -0.88
N PRO A 123 -6.42 8.40 0.03
CA PRO A 123 -7.29 8.95 1.07
C PRO A 123 -8.55 9.62 0.52
N GLY A 124 -9.72 9.06 0.85
CA GLY A 124 -11.03 9.55 0.39
C GLY A 124 -11.45 9.07 -1.00
N GLU A 125 -10.69 8.17 -1.62
CA GLU A 125 -11.02 7.57 -2.92
C GLU A 125 -12.16 6.53 -2.78
N ASP A 126 -13.10 6.56 -3.72
CA ASP A 126 -14.11 5.50 -3.85
C ASP A 126 -13.44 4.23 -4.39
N SER A 127 -13.73 3.08 -3.79
CA SER A 127 -13.04 1.84 -4.15
C SER A 127 -13.27 1.39 -5.59
N ARG A 128 -14.39 1.74 -6.24
CA ARG A 128 -14.57 1.49 -7.69
C ARG A 128 -13.67 2.39 -8.52
N VAL A 129 -13.50 3.64 -8.10
CA VAL A 129 -12.61 4.59 -8.79
C VAL A 129 -11.17 4.11 -8.69
N GLY A 130 -10.73 3.72 -7.48
CA GLY A 130 -9.42 3.14 -7.25
C GLY A 130 -9.18 1.88 -8.08
N ALA A 131 -10.13 0.93 -8.09
CA ALA A 131 -10.04 -0.25 -8.96
C ALA A 131 -9.86 0.07 -10.45
N ALA A 132 -10.60 1.03 -10.98
CA ALA A 132 -10.47 1.45 -12.38
C ALA A 132 -9.13 2.15 -12.66
N ARG A 133 -8.62 2.94 -11.70
CA ARG A 133 -7.30 3.58 -11.77
C ARG A 133 -6.19 2.54 -11.78
N GLU A 134 -6.16 1.64 -10.79
CA GLU A 134 -5.14 0.59 -10.65
C GLU A 134 -5.07 -0.33 -11.88
N LEU A 135 -6.24 -0.76 -12.40
CA LEU A 135 -6.28 -1.52 -13.65
C LEU A 135 -5.59 -0.76 -14.80
N ALA A 136 -5.85 0.54 -14.92
CA ALA A 136 -5.28 1.35 -15.97
C ALA A 136 -3.78 1.61 -15.77
N GLU A 137 -3.32 1.76 -14.53
CA GLU A 137 -1.92 1.98 -14.19
C GLU A 137 -1.09 0.73 -14.48
N GLU A 138 -1.50 -0.44 -14.00
CA GLU A 138 -0.69 -1.66 -14.13
C GLU A 138 -0.79 -2.35 -15.50
N THR A 139 -1.88 -2.11 -16.24
CA THR A 139 -2.17 -2.87 -17.47
C THR A 139 -2.50 -2.02 -18.69
N ARG A 140 -2.67 -0.70 -18.52
CA ARG A 140 -3.18 0.26 -19.53
C ARG A 140 -4.60 -0.01 -20.03
N VAL A 141 -5.30 -0.98 -19.45
CA VAL A 141 -6.71 -1.26 -19.76
C VAL A 141 -7.58 -0.26 -19.01
N ARG A 142 -8.35 0.54 -19.75
CA ARG A 142 -9.24 1.56 -19.18
C ARG A 142 -10.69 1.09 -19.23
N VAL A 143 -11.35 1.17 -18.08
CA VAL A 143 -12.79 0.91 -17.92
C VAL A 143 -13.41 2.05 -17.13
N SER A 144 -14.72 2.27 -17.29
CA SER A 144 -15.44 3.21 -16.44
C SER A 144 -15.68 2.58 -15.07
N ALA A 145 -15.42 3.32 -13.98
CA ALA A 145 -15.76 2.87 -12.62
C ALA A 145 -17.26 2.56 -12.47
N ALA A 146 -18.13 3.20 -13.27
CA ALA A 146 -19.57 2.95 -13.27
C ALA A 146 -19.96 1.60 -13.88
N ASP A 147 -19.10 1.01 -14.72
CA ASP A 147 -19.34 -0.27 -15.38
C ASP A 147 -18.80 -1.46 -14.56
N LEU A 148 -18.11 -1.18 -13.45
CA LEU A 148 -17.58 -2.19 -12.55
C LEU A 148 -18.70 -2.83 -11.73
N THR A 149 -18.83 -4.15 -11.85
CA THR A 149 -19.77 -4.93 -11.04
C THR A 149 -19.09 -5.39 -9.76
N PRO A 150 -19.60 -5.08 -8.55
CA PRO A 150 -19.02 -5.57 -7.30
C PRO A 150 -19.00 -7.11 -7.24
N ILE A 151 -17.86 -7.68 -6.84
CA ILE A 151 -17.73 -9.10 -6.53
C ILE A 151 -17.96 -9.33 -5.03
N GLY A 152 -17.32 -8.51 -4.20
CA GLY A 152 -17.40 -8.57 -2.75
C GLY A 152 -16.18 -7.94 -2.09
N THR A 153 -16.21 -7.89 -0.76
CA THR A 153 -15.10 -7.42 0.08
C THR A 153 -14.38 -8.63 0.68
N PHE A 154 -13.05 -8.61 0.68
CA PHE A 154 -12.19 -9.68 1.19
C PHE A 154 -11.25 -9.11 2.25
N ASP A 155 -11.49 -9.52 3.50
CA ASP A 155 -10.87 -8.96 4.71
C ASP A 155 -10.40 -10.05 5.69
N ALA A 156 -10.19 -11.27 5.18
CA ALA A 156 -9.79 -12.41 6.00
C ALA A 156 -8.47 -12.10 6.75
N PRO A 157 -8.38 -12.38 8.06
CA PRO A 157 -7.14 -12.19 8.81
C PRO A 157 -5.98 -12.95 8.17
N GLY A 158 -4.87 -12.24 7.91
CA GLY A 158 -3.67 -12.83 7.29
C GLY A 158 -3.76 -13.00 5.77
N ARG A 159 -4.75 -12.42 5.08
CA ARG A 159 -4.81 -12.43 3.60
C ARG A 159 -3.57 -11.82 2.95
N ASP A 160 -2.95 -10.86 3.63
CA ASP A 160 -1.70 -10.23 3.24
C ASP A 160 -0.67 -10.35 4.38
N PRO A 161 0.55 -10.87 4.13
CA PRO A 161 1.57 -11.00 5.17
C PRO A 161 2.11 -9.66 5.70
N ARG A 162 1.79 -8.53 5.03
CA ARG A 162 2.24 -7.20 5.42
C ARG A 162 1.42 -6.57 6.55
N GLY A 163 0.22 -7.08 6.85
CA GLY A 163 -0.63 -6.52 7.91
C GLY A 163 -2.12 -6.77 7.73
N ARG A 164 -2.97 -5.89 8.28
CA ARG A 164 -4.43 -5.94 8.09
C ARG A 164 -4.85 -5.28 6.80
N PHE A 165 -5.26 -6.07 5.82
CA PHE A 165 -5.74 -5.59 4.53
C PHE A 165 -7.21 -5.95 4.33
N SER A 166 -7.95 -5.03 3.72
CA SER A 166 -9.26 -5.28 3.11
C SER A 166 -9.20 -4.89 1.64
N THR A 167 -9.71 -5.73 0.75
CA THR A 167 -9.86 -5.40 -0.67
C THR A 167 -11.32 -5.45 -1.08
N ASP A 168 -11.78 -4.42 -1.79
CA ASP A 168 -13.01 -4.48 -2.56
C ASP A 168 -12.69 -4.97 -3.97
N ALA A 169 -13.24 -6.12 -4.35
CA ALA A 169 -13.00 -6.70 -5.67
C ALA A 169 -14.15 -6.41 -6.64
N TYR A 170 -13.79 -6.12 -7.89
CA TYR A 170 -14.72 -5.76 -8.96
C TYR A 170 -14.52 -6.60 -10.21
N LEU A 171 -15.63 -6.90 -10.89
CA LEU A 171 -15.65 -7.53 -12.20
C LEU A 171 -15.75 -6.46 -13.28
N ALA A 172 -14.79 -6.46 -14.20
CA ALA A 172 -14.82 -5.66 -15.42
C ALA A 172 -15.02 -6.57 -16.64
N ARG A 173 -15.94 -6.21 -17.55
CA ARG A 173 -16.07 -6.89 -18.84
C ARG A 173 -15.42 -6.02 -19.90
N VAL A 174 -14.47 -6.58 -20.63
CA VAL A 174 -13.71 -5.83 -21.66
C VAL A 174 -13.92 -6.43 -23.05
N PRO A 175 -13.71 -5.67 -24.13
CA PRO A 175 -13.74 -6.19 -25.50
C PRO A 175 -12.73 -7.31 -25.76
N ALA A 176 -13.03 -8.21 -26.70
CA ALA A 176 -12.17 -9.35 -27.06
C ALA A 176 -10.80 -8.96 -27.65
N ASP A 177 -10.68 -7.75 -28.18
CA ASP A 177 -9.48 -7.16 -28.78
C ASP A 177 -8.71 -6.25 -27.82
N THR A 178 -9.09 -6.23 -26.54
CA THR A 178 -8.38 -5.47 -25.51
C THR A 178 -6.92 -5.92 -25.41
N VAL A 179 -6.00 -4.98 -25.65
CA VAL A 179 -4.57 -5.18 -25.47
C VAL A 179 -4.17 -4.65 -24.10
N ALA A 180 -3.57 -5.52 -23.29
CA ALA A 180 -2.98 -5.15 -22.01
C ALA A 180 -1.45 -5.05 -22.18
N VAL A 181 -0.85 -4.09 -21.49
CA VAL A 181 0.61 -3.90 -21.44
C VAL A 181 0.99 -3.66 -19.99
N ALA A 182 1.93 -4.46 -19.48
CA ALA A 182 2.44 -4.31 -18.13
C ALA A 182 3.08 -2.92 -17.94
N ASP A 183 2.81 -2.30 -16.79
CA ASP A 183 3.44 -1.06 -16.35
C ASP A 183 3.68 -1.08 -14.84
N ASP A 184 4.51 -0.14 -14.38
CA ASP A 184 4.82 0.11 -12.96
C ASP A 184 5.17 -1.17 -12.16
N ASP A 185 4.24 -1.62 -11.30
CA ASP A 185 4.39 -2.78 -10.41
C ASP A 185 4.17 -4.14 -11.11
N ALA A 186 3.65 -4.14 -12.33
CA ALA A 186 3.53 -5.33 -13.16
C ALA A 186 4.85 -5.60 -13.93
N ALA A 187 5.43 -6.79 -13.70
CA ALA A 187 6.56 -7.28 -14.49
C ALA A 187 6.10 -7.83 -15.86
N ASN A 188 4.89 -8.39 -15.92
CA ASN A 188 4.29 -8.94 -17.13
C ASN A 188 2.74 -8.96 -17.00
N VAL A 189 2.04 -9.18 -18.11
CA VAL A 189 0.57 -9.36 -18.15
C VAL A 189 0.20 -10.63 -18.92
N TYR A 190 -0.87 -11.30 -18.48
CA TYR A 190 -1.36 -12.54 -19.07
C TYR A 190 -2.87 -12.51 -19.25
N TRP A 191 -3.35 -12.89 -20.44
CA TRP A 191 -4.72 -13.33 -20.64
C TRP A 191 -4.79 -14.84 -20.50
N MET A 192 -5.39 -15.34 -19.42
CA MET A 192 -5.50 -16.78 -19.13
C MET A 192 -6.95 -17.22 -19.14
N ASP A 193 -7.25 -18.43 -19.62
CA ASP A 193 -8.55 -19.05 -19.35
C ASP A 193 -8.82 -19.06 -17.85
N LEU A 194 -10.05 -18.72 -17.44
CA LEU A 194 -10.39 -18.57 -16.02
C LEU A 194 -10.16 -19.87 -15.23
N ASN A 195 -10.48 -21.03 -15.79
CA ASN A 195 -10.25 -22.29 -15.10
C ASN A 195 -8.75 -22.58 -15.02
N ALA A 196 -8.00 -22.34 -16.09
CA ALA A 196 -6.55 -22.48 -16.06
C ALA A 196 -5.86 -21.52 -15.06
N ALA A 197 -6.42 -20.31 -14.86
CA ALA A 197 -5.95 -19.36 -13.86
C ALA A 197 -6.18 -19.84 -12.42
N LEU A 198 -7.22 -20.65 -12.17
CA LEU A 198 -7.47 -21.24 -10.85
C LEU A 198 -6.52 -22.41 -10.51
N GLU A 199 -5.82 -22.96 -11.50
CA GLU A 199 -4.87 -24.08 -11.35
C GLU A 199 -3.41 -23.61 -11.12
N VAL A 200 -3.13 -22.30 -11.12
CA VAL A 200 -1.79 -21.75 -10.86
C VAL A 200 -1.70 -21.14 -9.46
N GLU A 201 -0.47 -21.02 -8.93
CA GLU A 201 -0.25 -20.29 -7.68
C GLU A 201 -0.43 -18.78 -7.89
N LEU A 202 -1.58 -18.28 -7.43
CA LEU A 202 -1.88 -16.85 -7.38
C LEU A 202 -1.31 -16.22 -6.09
N ALA A 203 -1.02 -14.93 -6.15
CA ALA A 203 -0.67 -14.14 -4.97
C ALA A 203 -1.88 -13.95 -4.04
N PHE A 204 -1.61 -13.79 -2.75
CA PHE A 204 -2.62 -13.53 -1.72
C PHE A 204 -3.77 -14.55 -1.76
N ASP A 205 -5.00 -14.08 -1.59
CA ASP A 205 -6.27 -14.81 -1.69
C ASP A 205 -6.94 -14.64 -3.06
N HIS A 206 -6.21 -14.26 -4.12
CA HIS A 206 -6.79 -13.95 -5.43
C HIS A 206 -7.51 -15.14 -6.09
N ALA A 207 -7.15 -16.38 -5.73
CA ALA A 207 -7.89 -17.56 -6.13
C ALA A 207 -9.34 -17.54 -5.60
N ASP A 208 -9.57 -17.04 -4.39
CA ASP A 208 -10.90 -16.93 -3.80
C ASP A 208 -11.72 -15.82 -4.46
N ILE A 209 -11.07 -14.71 -4.82
CA ILE A 209 -11.67 -13.64 -5.61
C ILE A 209 -12.10 -14.17 -7.00
N LEU A 210 -11.23 -14.92 -7.69
CA LEU A 210 -11.58 -15.53 -8.98
C LEU A 210 -12.72 -16.55 -8.87
N ARG A 211 -12.76 -17.37 -7.81
CA ARG A 211 -13.88 -18.28 -7.57
C ARG A 211 -15.19 -17.52 -7.35
N ALA A 212 -15.16 -16.40 -6.64
CA ALA A 212 -16.33 -15.55 -6.46
C ALA A 212 -16.78 -14.92 -7.79
N ALA A 213 -15.86 -14.41 -8.60
CA ALA A 213 -16.15 -13.90 -9.93
C ALA A 213 -16.75 -14.98 -10.84
N SER A 214 -16.20 -16.20 -10.83
CA SER A 214 -16.70 -17.33 -11.61
C SER A 214 -18.18 -17.61 -11.34
N ARG A 215 -18.59 -17.61 -10.06
CA ARG A 215 -20.00 -17.78 -9.67
C ARG A 215 -20.91 -16.68 -10.23
N LEU A 216 -20.42 -15.43 -10.29
CA LEU A 216 -21.18 -14.31 -10.88
C LEU A 216 -21.31 -14.42 -12.40
N LEU A 217 -20.27 -14.95 -13.06
CA LEU A 217 -20.26 -15.17 -14.49
C LEU A 217 -21.23 -16.28 -14.89
N THR A 218 -21.24 -17.41 -14.17
CA THR A 218 -22.15 -18.53 -14.42
C THR A 218 -23.58 -18.27 -13.95
N GLY A 219 -23.77 -17.47 -12.89
CA GLY A 219 -25.08 -17.19 -12.30
C GLY A 219 -25.94 -16.22 -13.09
N LYS A 220 -25.36 -15.44 -14.02
CA LYS A 220 -26.11 -14.49 -14.89
C LYS A 220 -26.70 -15.12 -16.16
N GLU A 221 -26.35 -16.36 -16.51
CA GLU A 221 -26.92 -17.04 -17.68
C GLU A 221 -28.34 -17.62 -17.44
N GLY A 222 -28.91 -17.43 -16.24
CA GLY A 222 -30.19 -18.02 -15.83
C GLY A 222 -31.25 -17.08 -15.25
N SER A 223 -31.18 -15.77 -15.45
CA SER A 223 -32.27 -14.87 -15.03
C SER A 223 -33.21 -14.56 -16.20
N CYS A 224 -34.43 -15.09 -16.10
CA CYS A 224 -35.60 -14.68 -16.88
C CYS A 224 -35.91 -13.18 -16.75
#